data_AF-A0AAE6MAF3-F1
#
_entry.id   AF-A0AAE6MAF3-F1
#
_cell.length_a   1.000
_cell.length_b   1.000
_cell.length_c   1.000
_cell.angle_alpha   90.00
_cell.angle_beta   90.00
_cell.angle_gamma   90.00
#
_symmetry.space_group_name_H-M   'P 1'
#
loop_
_entity.id
_entity.type
_entity.pdbx_description
1 polymer ?
#
loop_
_entity_poly.entity_id
_entity_poly.type
_entity_poly.pdbx_seq_one_letter_code
_entity_poly.pdbx_strand_id
1 'polypeptide(L)'
;MKLSNSYFLRYLCVGVLNTIVGFGIIFTLMYIGYSAEISNLIGYICGIIFSYFMNKFFTFNTKNRNKKEFIKFIIAMLISYVLNLLMLKTCLSLGINAYIAQLFAGAAYTVSGFLISKFWVFKLNS
;
A
#
# COMPACT_ATOMS: atom_id res chain seq x y z
N MET A 1 -15.02 1.29 -25.82
CA MET A 1 -15.16 1.44 -24.36
C MET A 1 -13.94 2.20 -23.83
N LYS A 2 -13.98 3.54 -23.81
CA LYS A 2 -12.86 4.38 -23.35
C LYS A 2 -12.90 4.48 -21.82
N LEU A 3 -12.41 3.46 -21.13
CA LEU A 3 -11.98 3.66 -19.74
C LEU A 3 -10.84 4.68 -19.80
N SER A 4 -11.12 5.90 -19.36
CA SER A 4 -10.18 7.01 -19.36
C SER A 4 -8.90 6.61 -18.61
N ASN A 5 -7.80 6.45 -19.37
CA ASN A 5 -6.43 6.17 -18.89
C ASN A 5 -6.06 7.00 -17.64
N SER A 6 -6.65 8.17 -17.47
CA SER A 6 -6.40 9.13 -16.40
C SER A 6 -6.65 8.59 -14.98
N TYR A 7 -7.61 7.67 -14.77
CA TYR A 7 -7.90 7.14 -13.43
C TYR A 7 -6.92 6.06 -12.99
N PHE A 8 -6.57 5.16 -13.91
CA PHE A 8 -5.58 4.11 -13.68
C PHE A 8 -4.19 4.70 -13.45
N LEU A 9 -3.80 5.72 -14.23
CA LEU A 9 -2.56 6.47 -14.02
C LEU A 9 -2.53 7.23 -12.69
N ARG A 10 -3.65 7.85 -12.27
CA ARG A 10 -3.75 8.49 -10.95
C ARG A 10 -3.63 7.48 -9.82
N TYR A 11 -4.27 6.32 -9.95
CA TYR A 11 -4.15 5.22 -9.00
C TYR A 11 -2.71 4.72 -8.87
N LEU A 12 -2.03 4.50 -10.00
CA LEU A 12 -0.62 4.13 -10.03
C LEU A 12 0.26 5.21 -9.39
N CYS A 13 0.06 6.49 -9.71
CA CYS A 13 0.82 7.57 -9.11
C CYS A 13 0.63 7.67 -7.59
N VAL A 14 -0.61 7.53 -7.09
CA VAL A 14 -0.87 7.55 -5.64
C VAL A 14 -0.25 6.32 -4.96
N GLY A 15 -0.32 5.15 -5.61
CA GLY A 15 0.35 3.94 -5.13
C GLY A 15 1.87 4.11 -5.04
N VAL A 16 2.50 4.61 -6.10
CA VAL A 16 3.95 4.88 -6.13
C VAL A 16 4.36 5.89 -5.07
N LEU A 17 3.62 7.00 -4.93
CA LEU A 17 3.86 7.98 -3.88
C LEU A 17 3.73 7.38 -2.48
N ASN A 18 2.70 6.54 -2.26
CA ASN A 18 2.50 5.86 -0.99
C ASN A 18 3.64 4.88 -0.68
N THR A 19 4.13 4.15 -1.69
CA THR A 19 5.26 3.24 -1.55
C THR A 19 6.55 3.99 -1.25
N ILE A 20 6.80 5.12 -1.91
CA ILE A 20 7.98 5.97 -1.64
C ILE A 20 7.93 6.52 -0.22
N VAL A 21 6.78 7.07 0.22
CA VAL A 21 6.63 7.60 1.57
C VAL A 21 6.74 6.48 2.61
N GLY A 22 6.07 5.35 2.38
CA GLY A 22 6.12 4.18 3.25
C GLY A 22 7.53 3.66 3.43
N PHE A 23 8.22 3.29 2.34
CA PHE A 23 9.60 2.82 2.41
C PHE A 23 10.57 3.87 2.93
N GLY A 24 10.37 5.16 2.58
CA GLY A 24 11.18 6.25 3.10
C GLY A 24 11.14 6.30 4.63
N ILE A 25 9.95 6.19 5.22
CA ILE A 25 9.78 6.17 6.68
C ILE A 25 10.38 4.88 7.27
N ILE A 26 10.07 3.72 6.70
CA ILE A 26 10.58 2.42 7.17
C ILE A 26 12.11 2.41 7.20
N PHE A 27 12.76 2.77 6.10
CA PHE A 27 14.22 2.74 6.00
C PHE A 27 14.88 3.82 6.86
N THR A 28 14.26 4.99 7.00
CA THR A 28 14.76 6.03 7.91
C THR A 28 14.71 5.54 9.37
N LEU A 29 13.61 4.93 9.80
CA LEU A 29 13.52 4.41 11.18
C LEU A 29 14.50 3.26 11.43
N MET A 30 14.69 2.36 10.46
CA MET A 30 15.69 1.30 10.57
C MET A 30 17.12 1.85 10.61
N TYR A 31 17.42 2.89 9.82
CA TYR A 31 18.73 3.56 9.83
C TYR A 31 19.02 4.23 11.19
N ILE A 32 17.99 4.75 11.86
CA ILE A 32 18.11 5.34 13.21
C ILE A 32 18.20 4.25 14.31
N GLY A 33 18.07 2.97 13.96
CA GLY A 33 18.28 1.84 14.86
C GLY A 33 17.01 1.24 15.47
N TYR A 34 15.82 1.63 15.00
CA TYR A 34 14.58 0.96 15.42
C TYR A 34 14.49 -0.44 14.82
N SER A 35 13.81 -1.35 15.53
CA SER A 35 13.59 -2.70 15.02
C SER A 35 12.80 -2.68 13.70
N ALA A 36 13.07 -3.65 12.83
CA ALA A 36 12.39 -3.76 11.54
C ALA A 36 10.86 -3.85 11.72
N GLU A 37 10.39 -4.48 12.79
CA GLU A 37 8.96 -4.62 13.10
C GLU A 37 8.30 -3.27 13.43
N ILE A 38 8.92 -2.49 14.33
CA ILE A 38 8.41 -1.17 14.73
C ILE A 38 8.45 -0.21 13.54
N SER A 39 9.55 -0.23 12.79
CA SER A 39 9.74 0.59 11.60
C SER A 39 8.69 0.28 10.54
N ASN A 40 8.39 -1.00 10.32
CA ASN A 40 7.37 -1.45 9.39
C ASN A 40 5.98 -0.96 9.81
N LEU A 41 5.62 -1.15 11.09
CA LEU A 41 4.33 -0.72 11.63
C LEU A 41 4.10 0.79 11.46
N ILE A 42 5.08 1.61 11.83
CA ILE A 42 4.99 3.07 11.74
C ILE A 42 4.93 3.51 10.28
N GLY A 43 5.76 2.93 9.41
CA GLY A 43 5.78 3.26 7.99
C GLY A 43 4.45 3.00 7.30
N TYR A 44 3.80 1.88 7.61
CA TYR A 44 2.48 1.58 7.06
C TYR A 44 1.37 2.47 7.64
N ILE A 45 1.40 2.81 8.92
CA ILE A 45 0.45 3.78 9.52
C ILE A 45 0.57 5.14 8.82
N CYS A 46 1.80 5.65 8.69
CA CYS A 46 2.05 6.92 8.02
C CYS A 46 1.66 6.88 6.53
N GLY A 47 1.96 5.78 5.83
CA GLY A 47 1.53 5.57 4.44
C GLY A 47 0.00 5.59 4.31
N ILE A 48 -0.73 4.90 5.20
CA ILE A 48 -2.20 4.92 5.20
C ILE A 48 -2.74 6.34 5.42
N ILE A 49 -2.18 7.09 6.38
CA ILE A 49 -2.57 8.48 6.64
C ILE A 49 -2.28 9.36 5.42
N PHE A 50 -1.09 9.25 4.85
CA PHE A 50 -0.68 10.01 3.66
C PHE A 50 -1.57 9.69 2.45
N SER A 51 -1.85 8.41 2.21
CA SER A 51 -2.80 7.95 1.20
C SER A 51 -4.19 8.50 1.43
N TYR A 52 -4.67 8.59 2.67
CA TYR A 52 -5.96 9.19 2.97
C TYR A 52 -5.97 10.68 2.63
N PHE A 53 -4.94 11.45 3.04
CA PHE A 53 -4.83 12.87 2.72
C PHE A 53 -4.70 13.12 1.20
N MET A 54 -3.83 12.40 0.50
CA MET A 54 -3.65 12.55 -0.95
C MET A 54 -4.89 12.14 -1.73
N ASN A 55 -5.58 11.07 -1.34
CA ASN A 55 -6.84 10.72 -1.98
C ASN A 55 -7.92 11.77 -1.69
N LYS A 56 -8.06 12.21 -0.43
CA LYS A 56 -9.08 13.20 -0.01
C LYS A 56 -8.90 14.55 -0.69
N PHE A 57 -7.68 15.09 -0.73
CA PHE A 57 -7.41 16.45 -1.20
C PHE A 57 -7.04 16.50 -2.68
N PHE A 58 -6.25 15.55 -3.18
CA PHE A 58 -5.67 15.63 -4.52
C PHE A 58 -6.47 14.86 -5.57
N THR A 59 -6.99 13.67 -5.21
CA THR A 59 -7.63 12.79 -6.20
C THR A 59 -9.13 13.06 -6.35
N PHE A 60 -9.83 13.30 -5.23
CA PHE A 60 -11.27 13.36 -5.28
C PHE A 60 -11.83 14.76 -5.51
N ASN A 61 -11.42 15.80 -4.77
CA ASN A 61 -12.01 17.16 -4.86
C ASN A 61 -13.52 17.19 -5.21
N THR A 62 -14.32 16.25 -4.66
CA THR A 62 -15.71 16.01 -5.09
C THR A 62 -16.61 15.65 -3.91
N LYS A 63 -17.80 16.28 -3.89
CA LYS A 63 -18.93 15.99 -2.98
C LYS A 63 -19.66 14.68 -3.29
N ASN A 64 -19.41 14.04 -4.44
CA ASN A 64 -20.01 12.75 -4.82
C ASN A 64 -19.03 11.93 -5.65
N ARG A 65 -18.48 10.88 -5.05
CA ARG A 65 -17.92 9.67 -5.68
C ARG A 65 -17.93 8.55 -4.62
N ASN A 66 -18.33 7.36 -5.04
CA ASN A 66 -18.80 6.26 -4.18
C ASN A 66 -17.82 5.93 -3.04
N LYS A 67 -18.08 6.45 -1.83
CA LYS A 67 -17.37 6.11 -0.59
C LYS A 67 -17.16 4.60 -0.41
N LYS A 68 -18.08 3.79 -0.94
CA LYS A 68 -18.02 2.32 -0.94
C LYS A 68 -16.81 1.76 -1.70
N GLU A 69 -16.43 2.30 -2.84
CA GLU A 69 -15.25 1.83 -3.61
C GLU A 69 -13.95 2.20 -2.90
N PHE A 70 -13.92 3.40 -2.29
CA PHE A 70 -12.78 3.85 -1.48
C PHE A 70 -12.59 2.99 -0.22
N ILE A 71 -13.69 2.65 0.48
CA ILE A 71 -13.63 1.77 1.65
C ILE A 71 -13.14 0.37 1.24
N LYS A 72 -13.63 -0.19 0.13
CA LYS A 72 -13.14 -1.47 -0.39
C LYS A 72 -11.65 -1.42 -0.72
N PHE A 73 -11.18 -0.30 -1.28
CA PHE A 73 -9.76 -0.10 -1.56
C PHE A 73 -8.90 -0.09 -0.29
N ILE A 74 -9.33 0.62 0.76
CA ILE A 74 -8.65 0.60 2.06
C ILE A 74 -8.59 -0.82 2.62
N ILE A 75 -9.69 -1.57 2.55
CA ILE A 75 -9.74 -2.97 3.03
C ILE A 75 -8.76 -3.84 2.22
N ALA A 76 -8.69 -3.66 0.90
CA ALA A 76 -7.73 -4.39 0.05
C ALA A 76 -6.28 -4.12 0.44
N MET A 77 -5.95 -2.87 0.77
CA MET A 77 -4.62 -2.47 1.23
C MET A 77 -4.31 -3.00 2.63
N LEU A 78 -5.29 -3.04 3.54
CA LEU A 78 -5.13 -3.67 4.85
C LEU A 78 -4.87 -5.17 4.75
N ILE A 79 -5.60 -5.88 3.90
CA ILE A 79 -5.37 -7.31 3.64
C ILE A 79 -3.96 -7.53 3.10
N SER A 80 -3.54 -6.69 2.16
CA SER A 80 -2.19 -6.76 1.57
C SER A 80 -1.10 -6.49 2.60
N TYR A 81 -1.35 -5.58 3.55
CA TYR A 81 -0.42 -5.32 4.65
C TYR A 81 -0.30 -6.52 5.60
N VAL A 82 -1.40 -7.23 5.89
CA VAL A 82 -1.33 -8.47 6.68
C VAL A 82 -0.47 -9.52 5.97
N LEU A 83 -0.62 -9.66 4.65
CA LEU A 83 0.22 -10.55 3.85
C LEU A 83 1.70 -10.14 3.87
N ASN A 84 1.98 -8.84 3.78
CA ASN A 84 3.33 -8.29 3.95
C ASN A 84 3.94 -8.70 5.30
N LEU A 85 3.21 -8.51 6.40
CA LEU A 85 3.69 -8.85 7.74
C LEU A 85 3.98 -10.34 7.89
N LEU A 86 3.10 -11.19 7.36
CA LEU A 86 3.31 -12.64 7.36
C LEU A 86 4.57 -13.01 6.59
N MET A 87 4.75 -12.44 5.39
CA MET A 87 5.93 -12.68 4.57
C MET A 87 7.21 -12.21 5.28
N LEU A 88 7.18 -11.00 5.88
CA LEU A 88 8.31 -10.44 6.60
C LEU A 88 8.69 -11.33 7.80
N LYS A 89 7.73 -11.72 8.64
CA LYS A 89 7.98 -12.60 9.80
C LYS A 89 8.53 -13.94 9.37
N THR A 90 8.01 -14.52 8.29
CA THR A 90 8.49 -15.80 7.76
C THR A 90 9.93 -15.68 7.29
N CYS A 91 10.27 -14.63 6.53
CA CYS A 91 11.64 -14.39 6.08
C CYS A 91 12.61 -14.14 7.24
N LEU A 92 12.22 -13.36 8.25
CA LEU A 92 13.06 -13.11 9.44
C LEU A 92 13.27 -14.39 10.27
N SER A 93 12.23 -15.22 10.42
CA SER A 93 12.34 -16.51 11.10
C SER A 93 13.25 -17.51 10.39
N LEU A 94 13.45 -17.34 9.08
CA LEU A 94 14.41 -18.12 8.28
C LEU A 94 15.84 -17.55 8.34
N GLY A 95 16.08 -16.50 9.12
CA GLY A 95 17.38 -15.85 9.24
C GLY A 95 17.76 -14.97 8.04
N ILE A 96 16.80 -14.64 7.17
CA ILE A 96 17.05 -13.75 6.02
C ILE A 96 17.31 -12.33 6.54
N ASN A 97 18.30 -11.66 5.95
CA ASN A 97 18.62 -10.28 6.27
C ASN A 97 17.38 -9.36 6.17
N ALA A 98 17.20 -8.49 7.15
CA ALA A 98 16.01 -7.64 7.27
C ALA A 98 15.72 -6.79 6.02
N TYR A 99 16.75 -6.29 5.34
CA TYR A 99 16.59 -5.51 4.11
C TYR A 99 16.02 -6.35 2.96
N ILE A 100 16.52 -7.59 2.81
CA ILE A 100 16.06 -8.53 1.79
C ILE A 100 14.64 -9.01 2.10
N ALA A 101 14.37 -9.31 3.38
CA ALA A 101 13.05 -9.70 3.85
C ALA A 101 12.00 -8.61 3.55
N GLN A 102 12.37 -7.34 3.67
CA GLN A 102 11.51 -6.20 3.35
C GLN A 102 11.21 -6.06 1.86
N LEU A 103 12.17 -6.39 0.98
CA LEU A 103 11.93 -6.42 -0.47
C LEU A 103 10.90 -7.49 -0.83
N PHE A 104 11.04 -8.70 -0.30
CA PHE A 104 10.07 -9.78 -0.55
C PHE A 104 8.70 -9.46 0.01
N ALA A 105 8.64 -8.94 1.24
CA ALA A 105 7.38 -8.52 1.85
C ALA A 105 6.74 -7.37 1.05
N GLY A 106 7.52 -6.40 0.60
CA GLY A 106 7.06 -5.27 -0.21
C GLY A 106 6.54 -5.68 -1.59
N ALA A 107 7.19 -6.66 -2.21
CA ALA A 107 6.72 -7.28 -3.45
C ALA A 107 5.37 -7.98 -3.23
N ALA A 108 5.25 -8.77 -2.16
CA ALA A 108 4.00 -9.43 -1.80
C ALA A 108 2.86 -8.43 -1.59
N TYR A 109 3.10 -7.33 -0.86
CA TYR A 109 2.13 -6.24 -0.66
C TYR A 109 1.65 -5.64 -1.99
N THR A 110 2.58 -5.30 -2.88
CA THR A 110 2.27 -4.65 -4.15
C THR A 110 1.47 -5.58 -5.06
N VAL A 111 1.88 -6.85 -5.16
CA VAL A 111 1.20 -7.85 -6.00
C VAL A 111 -0.19 -8.16 -5.45
N SER A 112 -0.34 -8.44 -4.15
CA SER A 112 -1.63 -8.71 -3.55
C SER A 112 -2.55 -7.49 -3.63
N GLY A 113 -2.02 -6.29 -3.38
CA GLY A 113 -2.77 -5.04 -3.42
C GLY A 113 -3.30 -4.76 -4.82
N PHE A 114 -2.51 -5.03 -5.85
CA PHE A 114 -2.93 -4.96 -7.24
C PHE A 114 -4.02 -5.99 -7.57
N LEU A 115 -3.82 -7.27 -7.22
CA LEU A 115 -4.78 -8.34 -7.53
C LEU A 115 -6.12 -8.11 -6.83
N ILE A 116 -6.12 -7.81 -5.53
CA ILE A 116 -7.36 -7.56 -4.77
C ILE A 116 -8.05 -6.31 -5.31
N SER A 117 -7.30 -5.24 -5.60
CA SER A 117 -7.90 -4.03 -6.16
C SER A 117 -8.49 -4.30 -7.54
N LYS A 118 -7.79 -5.07 -8.39
CA LYS A 118 -8.25 -5.44 -9.74
C LYS A 118 -9.51 -6.30 -9.73
N PHE A 119 -9.61 -7.30 -8.85
CA PHE A 119 -10.71 -8.26 -8.88
C PHE A 119 -11.89 -7.88 -7.99
N TRP A 120 -11.66 -7.15 -6.89
CA TRP A 120 -12.68 -6.90 -5.87
C TRP A 120 -13.10 -5.43 -5.76
N VAL A 121 -12.15 -4.50 -5.87
CA VAL A 121 -12.43 -3.06 -5.76
C VAL A 121 -12.99 -2.52 -7.07
N PHE A 122 -12.29 -2.80 -8.16
CA PHE A 122 -12.69 -2.46 -9.52
C PHE A 122 -13.38 -3.68 -10.15
N LYS A 123 -14.56 -4.04 -9.64
CA LYS A 123 -15.44 -4.94 -10.40
C LYS A 123 -15.73 -4.21 -11.71
N LEU A 124 -15.04 -4.59 -12.79
CA LEU A 124 -15.41 -4.17 -14.14
C LEU A 124 -16.82 -4.70 -14.34
N ASN A 125 -17.82 -3.84 -14.14
CA ASN A 125 -19.10 -4.06 -14.78
C ASN A 125 -18.82 -3.84 -16.27
N SER A 126 -18.51 -4.93 -16.98
CA SER A 126 -18.66 -5.00 -18.43
C SER A 126 -20.11 -4.76 -18.79
#